data_AF-A0A920W0C7-F1
#
_entry.id   AF-A0A920W0C7-F1
#
_cell.length_a   1.000
_cell.length_b   1.000
_cell.length_c   1.000
_cell.angle_alpha   90.00
_cell.angle_beta   90.00
_cell.angle_gamma   90.00
#
_symmetry.space_group_name_H-M   'P 1'
#
loop_
_entity.id
_entity.type
_entity.pdbx_description
1 polymer ?
#
loop_
_entity_poly.entity_id
_entity_poly.type
_entity_poly.pdbx_seq_one_letter_code
_entity_poly.pdbx_strand_id
1 'polypeptide(L)'
;MGFLNPHSDLDRFKQLAAKNISAFSVELIPRISRAQAMDALSSQASIAGYKAVLLGSNILGKFLPMLTTAAGTIRPSKCLVIGAGVAGLQAIATAKRARRHCRRLRC
;
A
#
# COMPACT_ATOMS: atom_id res chain seq x y z
N MET A 1 6.51 21.07 -5.27
CA MET A 1 6.69 19.65 -5.64
C MET A 1 5.53 18.86 -5.06
N GLY A 2 4.97 17.87 -5.77
CA GLY A 2 3.84 17.08 -5.27
C GLY A 2 3.27 16.10 -6.30
N PHE A 3 2.16 15.45 -5.98
CA PHE A 3 1.37 14.68 -6.95
C PHE A 3 0.58 15.66 -7.83
N LEU A 4 0.84 15.65 -9.14
CA LEU A 4 0.30 16.64 -10.08
C LEU A 4 -0.51 16.01 -11.22
N ASN A 5 -0.50 14.69 -11.34
CA ASN A 5 -1.16 13.91 -12.36
C ASN A 5 -0.99 14.48 -13.80
N PRO A 6 0.25 14.56 -14.30
CA PRO A 6 0.61 15.31 -15.50
C PRO A 6 -0.04 14.83 -16.80
N HIS A 7 -0.53 13.59 -16.83
CA HIS A 7 -1.20 13.05 -18.00
C HIS A 7 -2.70 13.37 -18.04
N SER A 8 -3.31 13.72 -16.90
CA SER A 8 -4.75 13.97 -16.83
C SER A 8 -5.11 15.45 -16.91
N ASP A 9 -4.22 16.36 -16.50
CA ASP A 9 -4.52 17.78 -16.36
C ASP A 9 -3.50 18.65 -17.10
N LEU A 10 -3.56 18.63 -18.43
CA LEU A 10 -2.63 19.39 -19.29
C LEU A 10 -2.81 20.91 -19.18
N ASP A 11 -4.02 21.38 -18.89
CA ASP A 11 -4.32 22.82 -18.84
C ASP A 11 -3.70 23.47 -17.61
N ARG A 12 -3.62 22.77 -16.48
CA ARG A 12 -2.87 23.23 -15.31
C ARG A 12 -1.40 23.47 -15.62
N PHE A 13 -0.76 22.62 -16.44
CA PHE A 13 0.65 22.82 -16.82
C PHE A 13 0.84 24.00 -17.78
N LYS A 14 -0.13 24.29 -18.67
CA LYS A 14 -0.12 25.52 -19.48
C LYS A 14 -0.19 26.77 -18.58
N GLN A 15 -1.02 26.75 -17.55
CA GLN A 15 -1.12 27.86 -16.59
C GLN A 15 0.14 28.04 -15.75
N LEU A 16 0.78 26.94 -15.35
CA LEU A 16 2.05 26.98 -14.62
C LEU A 16 3.17 27.53 -15.49
N ALA A 17 3.24 27.12 -16.76
CA ALA A 17 4.19 27.63 -17.74
C ALA A 17 3.99 29.13 -17.99
N ALA A 18 2.74 29.59 -18.16
CA ALA A 18 2.41 31.00 -18.33
C ALA A 18 2.85 31.88 -17.15
N LYS A 19 2.95 31.29 -15.95
CA LYS A 19 3.38 31.97 -14.72
C LYS A 19 4.87 31.79 -14.41
N ASN A 20 5.66 31.18 -15.30
CA ASN A 20 7.07 30.82 -15.08
C ASN A 20 7.30 30.01 -13.79
N ILE A 21 6.37 29.10 -13.44
CA ILE A 21 6.47 28.27 -12.24
C ILE A 21 7.08 26.91 -12.59
N SER A 22 8.23 26.61 -11.98
CA SER A 22 8.84 25.28 -12.05
C SER A 22 8.11 24.30 -11.12
N ALA A 23 7.43 23.31 -11.69
CA ALA A 23 6.73 22.28 -10.95
C ALA A 23 7.37 20.90 -11.16
N PHE A 24 7.57 20.16 -10.08
CA PHE A 24 8.09 18.81 -10.11
C PHE A 24 7.00 17.84 -9.62
N SER A 25 6.66 16.90 -10.49
CA SER A 25 5.75 15.79 -10.18
C SER A 25 6.53 14.66 -9.51
N VAL A 26 6.03 14.21 -8.36
CA VAL A 26 6.62 13.08 -7.63
C VAL A 26 6.20 11.72 -8.21
N GLU A 27 5.14 11.66 -9.03
CA GLU A 27 4.71 10.41 -9.67
C GLU A 27 5.54 10.03 -10.90
N LEU A 28 6.23 11.01 -11.50
CA LEU A 28 7.13 10.82 -12.63
C LEU A 28 8.59 10.59 -12.22
N ILE A 29 8.87 10.36 -10.94
CA ILE A 29 10.23 10.05 -10.49
C ILE A 29 10.67 8.73 -11.13
N PRO A 30 11.83 8.68 -11.80
CA PRO A 30 12.28 7.47 -12.48
C PRO A 30 12.56 6.36 -11.48
N ARG A 31 12.12 5.14 -11.80
CA ARG A 31 12.33 3.96 -10.95
C ARG A 31 13.74 3.39 -11.11
N ILE A 32 14.72 4.14 -10.62
CA ILE A 32 16.14 3.78 -10.60
C ILE A 32 16.66 3.73 -9.16
N SER A 33 17.70 2.92 -8.89
CA SER A 33 18.20 2.69 -7.53
C SER A 33 18.56 3.97 -6.76
N ARG A 34 19.13 4.97 -7.45
CA ARG A 34 19.50 6.26 -6.84
C ARG A 34 18.29 7.12 -6.42
N ALA A 35 17.15 6.97 -7.11
CA ALA A 35 15.94 7.75 -6.86
C ALA A 35 14.93 7.00 -5.97
N GLN A 36 15.27 5.79 -5.50
CA GLN A 36 14.36 4.94 -4.72
C GLN A 36 13.91 5.60 -3.40
N ALA A 37 14.77 6.40 -2.77
CA ALA A 37 14.41 7.17 -1.57
C ALA A 37 13.39 8.28 -1.84
N MET A 38 13.24 8.70 -3.09
CA MET A 38 12.31 9.76 -3.51
C MET A 38 11.00 9.20 -4.07
N ASP A 39 10.87 7.89 -4.27
CA ASP A 39 9.68 7.25 -4.83
C ASP A 39 8.50 7.29 -3.84
N ALA A 40 7.75 8.39 -3.89
CA ALA A 40 6.58 8.62 -3.07
C ALA A 40 5.47 7.58 -3.33
N LEU A 41 5.36 7.04 -4.56
CA LEU A 41 4.34 6.03 -4.88
C LEU A 41 4.61 4.73 -4.12
N SER A 42 5.86 4.30 -4.06
CA SER A 42 6.26 3.12 -3.28
C SER A 42 5.99 3.31 -1.78
N SER A 43 6.30 4.48 -1.22
CA SER A 43 5.99 4.82 0.18
C SER A 43 4.48 4.78 0.46
N GLN A 44 3.66 5.41 -0.38
CA GLN A 44 2.20 5.40 -0.23
C GLN A 44 1.63 3.99 -0.37
N ALA A 45 2.10 3.20 -1.35
CA ALA A 45 1.69 1.82 -1.54
C ALA A 45 1.99 0.95 -0.31
N SER A 46 3.15 1.14 0.33
CA SER A 46 3.50 0.46 1.58
C SER A 46 2.50 0.80 2.69
N ILE A 47 2.24 2.08 2.95
CA ILE A 47 1.29 2.52 3.98
C ILE A 47 -0.12 1.98 3.68
N ALA A 48 -0.55 2.02 2.43
CA ALA A 48 -1.84 1.48 1.99
C ALA A 48 -1.94 -0.02 2.27
N GLY A 49 -0.90 -0.80 1.98
CA GLY A 49 -0.85 -2.24 2.26
C GLY A 49 -0.97 -2.56 3.76
N TYR A 50 -0.29 -1.80 4.62
CA TYR A 50 -0.42 -1.93 6.07
C TYR A 50 -1.84 -1.58 6.54
N LYS A 51 -2.37 -0.43 6.11
CA LYS A 51 -3.69 0.06 6.53
C LYS A 51 -4.81 -0.85 6.05
N ALA A 52 -4.70 -1.45 4.86
CA ALA A 52 -5.68 -2.40 4.33
C ALA A 52 -5.87 -3.60 5.27
N VAL A 53 -4.79 -4.12 5.85
CA VAL A 53 -4.88 -5.25 6.81
C VAL A 53 -5.57 -4.82 8.10
N LEU A 54 -5.29 -3.62 8.61
CA LEU A 54 -5.95 -3.10 9.81
C LEU A 54 -7.44 -2.85 9.60
N LEU A 55 -7.82 -2.28 8.46
CA LEU A 55 -9.22 -2.09 8.10
C LEU A 55 -9.92 -3.44 7.98
N GLY A 56 -9.29 -4.40 7.29
CA GLY A 56 -9.78 -5.76 7.19
C GLY A 56 -9.95 -6.43 8.55
N SER A 57 -9.03 -6.21 9.50
CA SER A 57 -9.14 -6.77 10.85
C SER A 57 -10.25 -6.13 11.68
N ASN A 58 -10.50 -4.83 11.49
CA ASN A 58 -11.54 -4.12 12.22
C ASN A 58 -12.95 -4.54 11.80
N ILE A 59 -13.12 -4.86 10.51
CA ILE A 59 -14.40 -5.31 9.95
C ILE A 59 -14.62 -6.82 10.21
N LEU A 60 -13.53 -7.58 10.37
CA LEU A 60 -13.60 -9.02 10.59
C LEU A 60 -14.14 -9.33 11.99
N GLY A 61 -15.31 -10.00 12.05
CA GLY A 61 -15.89 -10.50 13.31
C GLY A 61 -15.16 -11.69 13.95
N LYS A 62 -13.87 -11.89 13.64
CA LYS A 62 -13.01 -12.97 14.15
C LYS A 62 -11.61 -12.45 14.39
N PHE A 63 -10.93 -13.04 15.36
CA PHE A 63 -9.52 -12.74 15.60
C PHE A 63 -8.65 -13.17 14.41
N LEU A 64 -7.64 -12.34 14.10
CA LEU A 64 -6.62 -12.67 13.12
C LEU A 64 -5.69 -13.80 13.57
N PRO A 65 -5.07 -13.73 14.77
CA PRO A 65 -4.20 -14.77 15.27
C PRO A 65 -4.99 -15.96 15.81
N MET A 66 -4.30 -17.10 15.94
CA MET A 66 -4.75 -18.17 16.82
C MET A 66 -4.65 -17.70 18.27
N LEU A 67 -5.71 -17.90 19.05
CA LEU A 67 -5.72 -17.60 20.47
C LEU A 67 -6.19 -18.83 21.23
N THR A 68 -5.40 -19.25 22.21
CA THR A 68 -5.81 -20.26 23.19
C THR A 68 -6.27 -19.52 24.44
N THR A 69 -7.55 -19.63 24.75
CA THR A 69 -8.17 -18.99 25.91
C THR A 69 -8.74 -20.05 26.85
N ALA A 70 -9.14 -19.67 28.06
CA ALA A 70 -9.81 -20.60 28.98
C ALA A 70 -11.10 -21.21 28.40
N ALA A 71 -11.77 -20.49 27.49
CA ALA A 71 -12.97 -20.95 26.78
C ALA A 71 -12.68 -21.87 25.57
N GLY A 72 -11.40 -22.18 25.31
CA GLY A 72 -10.96 -23.01 24.18
C GLY A 72 -10.11 -22.24 23.15
N THR A 73 -9.82 -22.93 22.05
CA THR A 73 -8.92 -22.44 21.00
C THR A 73 -9.68 -21.81 19.83
N ILE A 74 -9.43 -20.53 19.58
CA ILE A 74 -9.95 -19.80 18.43
C ILE A 74 -8.99 -20.01 17.25
N ARG A 75 -9.51 -20.57 16.16
CA ARG A 75 -8.73 -20.83 14.93
C ARG A 75 -8.35 -19.50 14.25
N PRO A 76 -7.14 -19.41 13.66
CA PRO A 76 -6.72 -18.20 12.97
C PRO A 76 -7.53 -17.98 11.70
N SER A 77 -7.71 -16.72 11.33
CA SER A 77 -8.40 -16.36 10.09
C SER A 77 -7.51 -16.60 8.86
N LYS A 78 -8.06 -16.78 7.65
CA LYS A 78 -7.26 -16.99 6.41
C LYS A 78 -7.25 -15.77 5.49
N CYS A 79 -6.07 -15.39 4.97
CA CYS A 79 -5.92 -14.25 4.05
C CYS A 79 -5.57 -14.68 2.64
N LEU A 80 -6.19 -14.01 1.69
CA LEU A 80 -5.78 -14.01 0.30
C LEU A 80 -5.36 -12.58 -0.07
N VAL A 81 -4.15 -12.44 -0.60
CA VAL A 81 -3.70 -11.19 -1.22
C VAL A 81 -3.52 -11.45 -2.71
N ILE A 82 -4.23 -10.68 -3.52
CA ILE A 82 -4.18 -10.72 -4.99
C ILE A 82 -3.31 -9.55 -5.46
N GLY A 83 -2.30 -9.85 -6.27
CA GLY A 83 -1.28 -8.87 -6.67
C GLY A 83 -0.14 -8.76 -5.65
N ALA A 84 1.08 -8.58 -6.16
CA ALA A 84 2.28 -8.64 -5.35
C ALA A 84 3.31 -7.56 -5.68
N GLY A 85 2.80 -6.34 -5.93
CA GLY A 85 3.60 -5.13 -5.83
C GLY A 85 3.88 -4.74 -4.37
N VAL A 86 4.37 -3.52 -4.15
CA VAL A 86 4.79 -3.01 -2.82
C VAL A 86 3.64 -3.09 -1.79
N ALA A 87 2.44 -2.66 -2.17
CA ALA A 87 1.26 -2.75 -1.30
C ALA A 87 0.90 -4.19 -0.92
N GLY A 88 0.88 -5.11 -1.89
CA GLY A 88 0.54 -6.51 -1.67
C GLY A 88 1.57 -7.22 -0.77
N LEU A 89 2.87 -7.00 -1.01
CA LEU A 89 3.92 -7.54 -0.16
C LEU A 89 3.84 -7.00 1.27
N GLN A 90 3.56 -5.70 1.43
CA GLN A 90 3.40 -5.11 2.75
C GLN A 90 2.15 -5.61 3.48
N ALA A 91 1.05 -5.81 2.77
CA ALA A 91 -0.15 -6.44 3.32
C ALA A 91 0.13 -7.88 3.79
N ILE A 92 0.86 -8.68 2.99
CA ILE A 92 1.27 -10.03 3.38
C ILE A 92 2.16 -10.00 4.63
N ALA A 93 3.15 -9.11 4.67
CA ALA A 93 4.05 -8.96 5.81
C ALA A 93 3.29 -8.59 7.09
N THR A 94 2.36 -7.63 6.98
CA THR A 94 1.53 -7.17 8.09
C THR A 94 0.60 -8.28 8.59
N ALA A 95 -0.08 -8.99 7.69
CA ALA A 95 -0.95 -10.11 8.05
C ALA A 95 -0.18 -11.28 8.67
N LYS A 96 1.05 -11.55 8.21
CA LYS A 96 1.92 -12.58 8.82
C LYS A 96 2.37 -12.20 10.24
N ARG A 97 2.70 -10.92 10.49
CA ARG A 97 3.00 -10.43 11.85
C ARG A 97 1.82 -10.63 12.80
N ALA A 98 0.60 -10.45 12.32
CA ALA A 98 -0.63 -10.77 13.06
C ALA A 98 -0.93 -12.29 13.19
N ARG A 99 0.07 -13.17 12.96
CA ARG A 99 0.00 -14.65 13.07
C ARG A 99 -1.11 -15.31 12.25
N ARG A 100 -1.37 -14.78 11.04
CA ARG A 100 -2.34 -15.30 10.08
C ARG A 100 -1.71 -16.30 9.09
N HIS A 101 -2.48 -17.30 8.64
CA HIS A 101 -2.13 -18.06 7.43
C HIS A 101 -2.50 -17.22 6.19
N CYS A 102 -1.51 -16.54 5.62
CA CYS A 102 -1.67 -15.69 4.44
C CYS A 102 -1.10 -16.39 3.20
N ARG A 103 -1.96 -16.68 2.21
CA ARG A 103 -1.54 -17.19 0.90
C ARG A 103 -1.49 -16.05 -0.11
N ARG A 104 -0.41 -16.01 -0.89
CA ARG A 104 -0.26 -15.14 -2.07
C ARG A 104 -0.82 -15.90 -3.26
N LEU A 105 -1.83 -15.37 -3.93
CA LEU A 105 -2.18 -15.85 -5.26
C LEU A 105 -1.21 -15.20 -6.24
N ARG A 106 -0.46 -16.01 -7.00
CA ARG A 106 0.16 -15.53 -8.23
C ARG A 106 -0.89 -15.76 -9.31
N CYS A 107 -1.36 -14.69 -9.95
CA CYS A 107 -2.02 -14.79 -11.24
C CYS A 107 -0.99 -15.28 -12.27
#